data_AF-A0AAW2QTI8-F1
#
_entry.id   AF-A0AAW2QTI8-F1
#
_cell.length_a   1.000
_cell.length_b   1.000
_cell.length_c   1.000
_cell.angle_alpha   90.00
_cell.angle_beta   90.00
_cell.angle_gamma   90.00
#
_symmetry.space_group_name_H-M   'P 1'
#
loop_
_entity.id
_entity.type
_entity.pdbx_description
1 polymer ?
#
loop_
_entity_poly.entity_id
_entity_poly.type
_entity_poly.pdbx_seq_one_letter_code
_entity_poly.pdbx_strand_id
1 'polypeptide(L)'
;MDSCCIARVVLLVITFLSLFSSLSESNQFCDAGIGYGEATCTVASTSPSKILIKGGAVVNAHHQEVADVYIEDGIIVAVQKNIVVGDGVKIIDATGKYVMPGGIDPHTHLAMEFMGTETIDDFFSGQAAALAGGTTMHIDFVIPVKGSLSAGFEAYVKKAERAAMDYGFHMAITRWDETVSREMEIMVKEKGINSFKFFLAYKGSLMISDELLLEGFKKCKSLGALPMVHAENGDAVFEGQKRMIELGITGPEGHALSRPPALEGEATSRAIRLAGFVNTPLYVVHVMSIDAMEEIAKARKSGQKVIGEPVVSGLVLNDTVLWDPDFQTAAKFVMSPPIRAPGHGKALQAALSTGFYRCCSHRLEERMHLVWDTMVVSGQISVTDFVRVTSTECARIFNIYPRKGAIQVGSDADIIILNPNSSFHISSNSHHSRSDTNVYEGRKGKGKVE
;
A
#
# COMPACT_ATOMS: atom_id res chain seq x y z
N MET A 1 8.09 72.42 42.30
CA MET A 1 6.79 72.05 42.87
C MET A 1 6.50 70.57 42.63
N ASP A 2 7.04 69.60 43.39
CA ASP A 2 8.28 69.54 44.18
C ASP A 2 8.72 68.07 44.33
N SER A 3 10.05 67.88 44.37
CA SER A 3 10.83 67.06 45.31
C SER A 3 10.02 66.33 46.41
N CYS A 4 10.30 65.10 46.89
CA CYS A 4 11.56 64.36 47.08
C CYS A 4 11.20 62.91 47.59
N CYS A 5 12.07 61.93 47.91
CA CYS A 5 13.48 61.58 47.60
C CYS A 5 13.87 60.23 48.29
N ILE A 6 15.04 59.65 47.94
CA ILE A 6 16.09 59.03 48.82
C ILE A 6 15.60 58.10 50.00
N ALA A 7 16.02 56.84 50.21
CA ALA A 7 17.25 56.11 49.84
C ALA A 7 17.21 54.58 50.16
N ARG A 8 18.17 53.82 49.54
CA ARG A 8 19.01 52.70 50.09
C ARG A 8 18.34 51.45 50.72
N VAL A 9 18.87 50.21 50.69
CA VAL A 9 19.92 49.38 50.01
C VAL A 9 19.97 48.05 50.85
N VAL A 10 20.67 46.99 50.39
CA VAL A 10 20.87 45.64 51.01
C VAL A 10 19.74 44.65 50.65
N LEU A 11 19.89 43.54 49.88
CA LEU A 11 20.94 42.54 49.55
C LEU A 11 20.75 41.19 50.31
N LEU A 12 20.28 40.17 49.59
CA LEU A 12 20.56 38.70 49.73
C LEU A 12 19.78 38.02 48.58
N VAL A 13 20.35 37.50 47.48
CA VAL A 13 21.27 36.35 47.31
C VAL A 13 20.65 35.00 47.71
N ILE A 14 20.03 34.30 46.74
CA ILE A 14 20.11 32.84 46.59
C ILE A 14 20.31 32.51 45.10
N THR A 15 21.27 31.64 44.81
CA THR A 15 21.65 31.10 43.48
C THR A 15 21.10 29.70 43.24
N PHE A 16 21.10 29.28 41.96
CA PHE A 16 21.08 27.94 41.33
C PHE A 16 19.93 27.80 40.32
N LEU A 17 20.16 27.74 39.00
CA LEU A 17 20.86 26.73 38.16
C LEU A 17 20.13 25.39 38.00
N SER A 18 19.41 25.32 36.87
CA SER A 18 19.47 24.26 35.84
C SER A 18 18.87 22.86 36.10
N LEU A 19 18.04 22.39 35.15
CA LEU A 19 18.18 21.15 34.33
C LEU A 19 16.83 20.48 34.00
N PHE A 20 16.73 19.97 32.76
CA PHE A 20 15.86 18.89 32.25
C PHE A 20 14.31 19.08 32.26
N SER A 21 13.54 18.67 31.25
CA SER A 21 13.81 18.20 29.86
C SER A 21 12.56 18.43 29.00
N SER A 22 12.72 18.53 27.67
CA SER A 22 11.61 18.45 26.72
C SER A 22 11.01 17.05 26.66
N LEU A 23 9.70 16.92 26.85
CA LEU A 23 8.95 15.70 26.54
C LEU A 23 8.72 15.63 25.02
N SER A 24 9.23 14.57 24.40
CA SER A 24 8.97 14.21 23.01
C SER A 24 7.87 13.15 23.01
N GLU A 25 6.67 13.48 22.54
CA GLU A 25 5.62 12.49 22.32
C GLU A 25 6.02 11.57 21.17
N SER A 26 6.06 10.26 21.43
CA SER A 26 6.41 9.25 20.44
C SER A 26 5.15 8.57 19.93
N ASN A 27 4.91 8.67 18.62
CA ASN A 27 3.90 7.85 17.95
C ASN A 27 4.42 6.41 17.86
N GLN A 28 4.04 5.57 18.83
CA GLN A 28 4.33 4.14 18.79
C GLN A 28 3.48 3.45 17.72
N PHE A 29 4.10 3.15 16.58
CA PHE A 29 3.72 1.97 15.79
C PHE A 29 4.14 0.71 16.54
N CYS A 30 3.42 -0.40 16.32
CA CYS A 30 3.71 -1.68 16.97
C CYS A 30 5.05 -2.25 16.52
N ASP A 31 6.10 -1.94 17.27
CA ASP A 31 7.38 -2.62 17.23
C ASP A 31 7.24 -4.03 17.84
N ALA A 32 7.89 -5.04 17.27
CA ALA A 32 7.69 -6.45 17.63
C ALA A 32 8.43 -6.85 18.92
N GLY A 33 8.05 -6.24 20.05
CA GLY A 33 8.65 -6.45 21.37
C GLY A 33 8.11 -7.69 22.10
N ILE A 34 9.00 -8.65 22.39
CA ILE A 34 8.67 -9.93 23.05
C ILE A 34 8.71 -9.82 24.58
N GLY A 35 7.76 -10.47 25.27
CA GLY A 35 7.87 -10.83 26.69
C GLY A 35 6.58 -11.45 27.25
N TYR A 36 6.58 -12.42 28.18
CA TYR A 36 7.65 -13.24 28.79
C TYR A 36 7.01 -14.54 29.36
N GLY A 37 7.73 -15.67 29.43
CA GLY A 37 7.21 -16.87 30.12
C GLY A 37 7.94 -18.20 29.88
N GLU A 38 9.11 -18.39 30.53
CA GLU A 38 9.80 -19.66 30.82
C GLU A 38 9.84 -20.80 29.77
N ALA A 39 10.80 -20.72 28.84
CA ALA A 39 11.65 -21.86 28.47
C ALA A 39 13.03 -21.35 28.03
N THR A 40 14.12 -21.89 28.60
CA THR A 40 15.49 -21.40 28.33
C THR A 40 16.00 -21.83 26.95
N CYS A 41 15.73 -21.01 25.93
CA CYS A 41 16.59 -20.92 24.76
C CYS A 41 17.44 -19.66 24.88
N THR A 42 18.76 -19.82 24.93
CA THR A 42 19.70 -18.69 24.93
C THR A 42 19.59 -17.95 23.60
N VAL A 43 18.87 -16.84 23.58
CA VAL A 43 18.92 -15.88 22.47
C VAL A 43 20.35 -15.38 22.39
N ALA A 44 21.08 -15.84 21.37
CA ALA A 44 22.40 -15.28 21.07
C ALA A 44 22.21 -13.79 20.82
N SER A 45 22.99 -12.95 21.52
CA SER A 45 22.97 -11.51 21.30
C SER A 45 23.24 -11.23 19.82
N THR A 46 22.24 -10.76 19.11
CA THR A 46 22.37 -10.37 17.69
C THR A 46 23.38 -9.24 17.63
N SER A 47 24.57 -9.54 17.11
CA SER A 47 25.58 -8.53 16.79
C SER A 47 24.96 -7.46 15.90
N PRO A 48 25.25 -6.16 16.13
CA PRO A 48 24.64 -5.07 15.38
C PRO A 48 24.82 -5.27 13.87
N SER A 49 23.72 -5.15 13.12
CA SER A 49 23.66 -5.51 11.71
C SER A 49 24.22 -4.38 10.85
N LYS A 50 25.54 -4.35 10.70
CA LYS A 50 26.25 -3.38 9.86
C LYS A 50 26.35 -3.89 8.43
N ILE A 51 25.73 -3.19 7.48
CA ILE A 51 25.72 -3.55 6.05
C ILE A 51 26.20 -2.35 5.23
N LEU A 52 27.05 -2.59 4.24
CA LEU A 52 27.43 -1.62 3.21
C LEU A 52 27.02 -2.12 1.82
N ILE A 53 26.07 -1.45 1.19
CA ILE A 53 25.75 -1.67 -0.23
C ILE A 53 26.66 -0.75 -1.06
N LYS A 54 27.47 -1.32 -1.95
CA LYS A 54 28.58 -0.63 -2.60
C LYS A 54 28.45 -0.55 -4.13
N GLY A 55 28.82 0.58 -4.72
CA GLY A 55 29.00 0.75 -6.17
C GLY A 55 27.73 0.84 -7.02
N GLY A 56 26.55 0.79 -6.41
CA GLY A 56 25.26 0.82 -7.10
C GLY A 56 24.79 2.23 -7.48
N ALA A 57 23.82 2.29 -8.39
CA ALA A 57 23.07 3.50 -8.67
C ALA A 57 21.90 3.62 -7.68
N VAL A 58 22.05 4.48 -6.66
CA VAL A 58 20.98 4.83 -5.72
C VAL A 58 19.91 5.62 -6.46
N VAL A 59 18.64 5.19 -6.36
CA VAL A 59 17.49 5.83 -7.01
C VAL A 59 16.45 6.21 -5.96
N ASN A 60 16.11 7.49 -5.93
CA ASN A 60 14.93 8.02 -5.24
C ASN A 60 13.93 8.56 -6.27
N ALA A 61 12.68 8.85 -5.88
CA ALA A 61 11.64 9.34 -6.79
C ALA A 61 11.96 10.64 -7.56
N HIS A 62 13.00 11.37 -7.17
CA HIS A 62 13.39 12.67 -7.74
C HIS A 62 14.84 12.73 -8.25
N HIS A 63 15.66 11.71 -7.97
CA HIS A 63 17.11 11.77 -8.22
C HIS A 63 17.72 10.37 -8.34
N GLN A 64 18.80 10.26 -9.11
CA GLN A 64 19.63 9.06 -9.23
C GLN A 64 21.11 9.48 -9.20
N GLU A 65 21.91 8.79 -8.40
CA GLU A 65 23.37 8.93 -8.37
C GLU A 65 24.08 7.59 -8.09
N VAL A 66 25.36 7.50 -8.42
CA VAL A 66 26.21 6.38 -7.96
C VAL A 66 26.71 6.72 -6.57
N ALA A 67 26.33 5.92 -5.57
CA ALA A 67 26.70 6.11 -4.17
C ALA A 67 26.72 4.77 -3.44
N ASP A 68 27.44 4.70 -2.32
CA ASP A 68 27.37 3.60 -1.38
C ASP A 68 26.33 3.93 -0.31
N VAL A 69 25.61 2.91 0.19
CA VAL A 69 24.60 3.04 1.26
C VAL A 69 25.09 2.25 2.47
N TYR A 70 25.35 2.94 3.58
CA TYR A 70 25.75 2.33 4.84
C TYR A 70 24.57 2.26 5.80
N ILE A 71 24.39 1.09 6.40
CA ILE A 71 23.25 0.69 7.23
C ILE A 71 23.79 0.19 8.56
N GLU A 72 23.21 0.68 9.66
CA GLU A 72 23.43 0.14 11.00
C GLU A 72 22.07 -0.12 11.65
N ASP A 73 21.89 -1.32 12.21
CA ASP A 73 20.74 -1.69 13.03
C ASP A 73 19.37 -1.38 12.42
N GLY A 74 19.25 -1.63 11.11
CA GLY A 74 18.00 -1.45 10.35
C GLY A 74 17.77 -0.02 9.83
N ILE A 75 18.68 0.92 10.07
CA ILE A 75 18.55 2.33 9.66
C ILE A 75 19.67 2.71 8.68
N ILE A 76 19.32 3.50 7.67
CA ILE A 76 20.30 4.10 6.75
C ILE A 76 21.04 5.23 7.46
N VAL A 77 22.35 5.09 7.65
CA VAL A 77 23.17 6.06 8.40
C VAL A 77 24.04 6.95 7.50
N ALA A 78 24.37 6.50 6.27
CA ALA A 78 25.07 7.33 5.28
C ALA A 78 24.73 6.92 3.84
N VAL A 79 24.65 7.91 2.95
CA VAL A 79 24.51 7.72 1.50
C VAL A 79 25.53 8.66 0.84
N GLN A 80 26.66 8.11 0.37
CA GLN A 80 27.73 8.88 -0.26
C GLN A 80 28.70 7.98 -1.03
N LYS A 81 29.56 8.56 -1.88
CA LYS A 81 30.56 7.80 -2.64
C LYS A 81 31.73 7.33 -1.76
N ASN A 82 32.23 6.13 -2.06
CA ASN A 82 33.47 5.57 -1.50
C ASN A 82 33.47 5.50 0.04
N ILE A 83 32.40 4.96 0.63
CA ILE A 83 32.36 4.74 2.07
C ILE A 83 33.43 3.67 2.43
N VAL A 84 34.24 4.02 3.43
CA VAL A 84 35.24 3.15 4.04
C VAL A 84 34.66 2.66 5.36
N VAL A 85 34.60 1.34 5.54
CA VAL A 85 34.11 0.68 6.74
C VAL A 85 35.23 -0.15 7.37
N GLY A 86 35.16 -0.35 8.68
CA GLY A 86 36.06 -1.25 9.41
C GLY A 86 35.66 -2.72 9.28
N ASP A 87 36.38 -3.58 10.00
CA ASP A 87 36.09 -5.00 10.07
C ASP A 87 34.69 -5.28 10.64
N GLY A 88 34.08 -6.40 10.23
CA GLY A 88 32.77 -6.85 10.72
C GLY A 88 31.56 -6.27 10.00
N VAL A 89 31.73 -5.44 8.96
CA VAL A 89 30.63 -4.96 8.11
C VAL A 89 30.40 -5.91 6.93
N LYS A 90 29.14 -6.33 6.72
CA LYS A 90 28.73 -7.13 5.56
C LYS A 90 28.69 -6.23 4.31
N ILE A 91 29.57 -6.48 3.34
CA ILE A 91 29.57 -5.75 2.07
C ILE A 91 28.69 -6.48 1.04
N ILE A 92 27.84 -5.74 0.34
CA ILE A 92 27.01 -6.22 -0.77
C ILE A 92 27.37 -5.42 -2.02
N ASP A 93 27.78 -6.10 -3.09
CA ASP A 93 28.14 -5.47 -4.35
C ASP A 93 26.90 -5.21 -5.23
N ALA A 94 26.61 -3.93 -5.46
CA ALA A 94 25.55 -3.44 -6.32
C ALA A 94 26.08 -2.82 -7.62
N THR A 95 27.34 -3.03 -7.98
CA THR A 95 27.96 -2.50 -9.22
C THR A 95 27.14 -2.88 -10.45
N GLY A 96 26.75 -1.87 -11.24
CA GLY A 96 25.92 -2.05 -12.44
C GLY A 96 24.43 -2.35 -12.16
N LYS A 97 24.00 -2.29 -10.90
CA LYS A 97 22.62 -2.49 -10.44
C LYS A 97 22.07 -1.20 -9.86
N TYR A 98 20.75 -1.16 -9.67
CA TYR A 98 20.06 -0.09 -8.99
C TYR A 98 19.82 -0.45 -7.52
N VAL A 99 19.96 0.53 -6.64
CA VAL A 99 19.67 0.43 -5.20
C VAL A 99 18.49 1.36 -4.94
N MET A 100 17.34 0.81 -4.55
CA MET A 100 16.08 1.56 -4.46
C MET A 100 15.35 1.29 -3.14
N PRO A 101 14.48 2.20 -2.67
CA PRO A 101 13.56 1.87 -1.58
C PRO A 101 12.72 0.66 -1.98
N GLY A 102 12.54 -0.27 -1.04
CA GLY A 102 11.67 -1.42 -1.21
C GLY A 102 10.25 -1.00 -1.57
N GLY A 103 9.59 -1.83 -2.38
CA GLY A 103 8.23 -1.59 -2.82
C GLY A 103 7.26 -1.56 -1.63
N ILE A 104 6.24 -0.70 -1.71
CA ILE A 104 5.12 -0.68 -0.77
C ILE A 104 3.85 -1.08 -1.54
N ASP A 105 3.15 -2.12 -1.10
CA ASP A 105 1.87 -2.54 -1.68
C ASP A 105 0.70 -2.19 -0.75
N PRO A 106 -0.07 -1.11 -1.03
CA PRO A 106 -1.20 -0.71 -0.20
C PRO A 106 -2.48 -1.54 -0.43
N HIS A 107 -2.41 -2.65 -1.16
CA HIS A 107 -3.62 -3.41 -1.48
C HIS A 107 -3.44 -4.94 -1.38
N THR A 108 -3.36 -5.42 -0.15
CA THR A 108 -3.34 -6.84 0.19
C THR A 108 -4.57 -7.28 0.99
N HIS A 109 -4.78 -8.60 1.00
CA HIS A 109 -5.84 -9.29 1.74
C HIS A 109 -5.28 -10.64 2.20
N LEU A 110 -4.40 -10.64 3.20
CA LEU A 110 -3.71 -11.84 3.71
C LEU A 110 -4.52 -12.50 4.83
N ALA A 111 -4.70 -13.83 4.74
CA ALA A 111 -5.63 -14.60 5.58
C ALA A 111 -7.00 -13.89 5.76
N MET A 112 -7.55 -13.37 4.65
CA MET A 112 -8.84 -12.69 4.63
C MET A 112 -9.97 -13.71 4.52
N GLU A 113 -10.89 -13.70 5.49
CA GLU A 113 -12.15 -14.44 5.39
C GLU A 113 -13.09 -13.74 4.40
N PHE A 114 -13.36 -14.38 3.26
CA PHE A 114 -14.16 -13.82 2.18
C PHE A 114 -14.99 -14.90 1.45
N MET A 115 -16.25 -14.58 1.17
CA MET A 115 -17.20 -15.44 0.41
C MET A 115 -17.29 -16.91 0.89
N GLY A 116 -17.09 -17.16 2.19
CA GLY A 116 -17.22 -18.49 2.80
C GLY A 116 -15.93 -19.31 2.88
N THR A 117 -14.78 -18.73 2.54
CA THR A 117 -13.46 -19.34 2.71
C THR A 117 -12.43 -18.30 3.20
N GLU A 118 -11.16 -18.67 3.30
CA GLU A 118 -10.04 -17.77 3.64
C GLU A 118 -9.02 -17.75 2.49
N THR A 119 -8.39 -16.60 2.23
CA THR A 119 -7.31 -16.50 1.23
C THR A 119 -6.11 -17.36 1.61
N ILE A 120 -5.53 -18.07 0.63
CA ILE A 120 -4.52 -19.11 0.89
C ILE A 120 -3.18 -18.59 1.42
N ASP A 121 -2.79 -17.37 1.05
CA ASP A 121 -1.62 -16.68 1.59
C ASP A 121 -1.96 -16.02 2.93
N ASP A 122 -1.20 -16.37 3.95
CA ASP A 122 -1.23 -15.76 5.28
C ASP A 122 -0.17 -14.65 5.39
N PHE A 123 -0.10 -13.97 6.54
CA PHE A 123 0.89 -12.90 6.77
C PHE A 123 2.34 -13.35 6.62
N PHE A 124 2.69 -14.60 6.91
CA PHE A 124 4.07 -15.07 6.73
C PHE A 124 4.37 -15.33 5.25
N SER A 125 3.53 -16.14 4.60
CA SER A 125 3.70 -16.58 3.21
C SER A 125 3.53 -15.45 2.20
N GLY A 126 2.51 -14.61 2.36
CA GLY A 126 2.30 -13.42 1.53
C GLY A 126 3.46 -12.43 1.64
N GLN A 127 3.96 -12.18 2.86
CA GLN A 127 5.11 -11.28 3.04
C GLN A 127 6.44 -11.90 2.57
N ALA A 128 6.63 -13.22 2.70
CA ALA A 128 7.77 -13.90 2.10
C ALA A 128 7.79 -13.75 0.56
N ALA A 129 6.61 -13.88 -0.06
CA ALA A 129 6.42 -13.62 -1.50
C ALA A 129 6.64 -12.14 -1.86
N ALA A 130 6.17 -11.21 -1.02
CA ALA A 130 6.45 -9.79 -1.17
C ALA A 130 7.96 -9.49 -1.19
N LEU A 131 8.70 -10.00 -0.20
CA LEU A 131 10.14 -9.80 -0.07
C LEU A 131 10.90 -10.40 -1.26
N ALA A 132 10.54 -11.61 -1.70
CA ALA A 132 11.10 -12.22 -2.92
C ALA A 132 10.83 -11.38 -4.19
N GLY A 133 9.70 -10.67 -4.20
CA GLY A 133 9.34 -9.70 -5.24
C GLY A 133 9.98 -8.32 -5.11
N GLY A 134 10.66 -8.01 -4.02
CA GLY A 134 11.17 -6.66 -3.72
C GLY A 134 10.11 -5.67 -3.19
N THR A 135 8.99 -6.16 -2.67
CA THR A 135 8.06 -5.39 -1.83
C THR A 135 8.45 -5.63 -0.36
N THR A 136 8.78 -4.58 0.39
CA THR A 136 9.25 -4.66 1.80
C THR A 136 8.21 -4.20 2.81
N MET A 137 7.11 -3.60 2.35
CA MET A 137 5.98 -3.25 3.20
C MET A 137 4.66 -3.49 2.46
N HIS A 138 3.63 -3.88 3.19
CA HIS A 138 2.26 -3.91 2.68
C HIS A 138 1.27 -3.21 3.62
N ILE A 139 0.10 -2.86 3.10
CA ILE A 139 -1.02 -2.38 3.91
C ILE A 139 -2.24 -3.26 3.60
N ASP A 140 -2.77 -3.91 4.64
CA ASP A 140 -3.85 -4.91 4.52
C ASP A 140 -5.22 -4.33 4.92
N PHE A 141 -6.31 -4.91 4.42
CA PHE A 141 -7.67 -4.42 4.71
C PHE A 141 -8.33 -5.20 5.83
N VAL A 142 -8.31 -4.63 7.05
CA VAL A 142 -8.99 -5.19 8.21
C VAL A 142 -10.50 -5.19 7.99
N ILE A 143 -11.12 -6.37 8.10
CA ILE A 143 -12.58 -6.55 8.05
C ILE A 143 -13.15 -6.60 9.47
N PRO A 144 -14.17 -5.77 9.81
CA PRO A 144 -14.79 -5.75 11.15
C PRO A 144 -15.43 -7.07 11.56
N VAL A 145 -15.04 -7.62 12.72
CA VAL A 145 -15.67 -8.83 13.28
C VAL A 145 -17.03 -8.45 13.86
N LYS A 146 -18.11 -9.01 13.30
CA LYS A 146 -19.52 -8.72 13.67
C LYS A 146 -19.83 -7.22 13.70
N GLY A 147 -19.10 -6.42 12.91
CA GLY A 147 -19.29 -4.99 12.81
C GLY A 147 -18.64 -4.14 13.92
N SER A 148 -17.73 -4.69 14.75
CA SER A 148 -16.80 -3.91 15.57
C SER A 148 -15.46 -3.76 14.85
N LEU A 149 -14.98 -2.52 14.73
CA LEU A 149 -13.68 -2.22 14.13
C LEU A 149 -12.54 -2.69 15.05
N SER A 150 -12.70 -2.52 16.37
CA SER A 150 -11.69 -2.89 17.36
C SER A 150 -11.45 -4.40 17.39
N ALA A 151 -12.52 -5.20 17.38
CA ALA A 151 -12.44 -6.65 17.30
C ALA A 151 -11.86 -7.14 15.97
N GLY A 152 -12.12 -6.42 14.86
CA GLY A 152 -11.45 -6.67 13.58
C GLY A 152 -9.94 -6.40 13.64
N PHE A 153 -9.55 -5.26 14.22
CA PHE A 153 -8.14 -4.88 14.40
C PHE A 153 -7.37 -5.91 15.23
N GLU A 154 -7.91 -6.30 16.39
CA GLU A 154 -7.31 -7.32 17.26
C GLU A 154 -7.15 -8.67 16.54
N ALA A 155 -8.15 -9.07 15.74
CA ALA A 155 -8.07 -10.29 14.94
C ALA A 155 -6.97 -10.22 13.87
N TYR A 156 -6.80 -9.08 13.19
CA TYR A 156 -5.76 -8.91 12.16
C TYR A 156 -4.35 -8.75 12.75
N VAL A 157 -4.18 -8.06 13.88
CA VAL A 157 -2.93 -8.06 14.65
C VAL A 157 -2.52 -9.48 15.02
N LYS A 158 -3.48 -10.31 15.46
CA LYS A 158 -3.24 -11.73 15.74
C LYS A 158 -2.85 -12.52 14.48
N LYS A 159 -3.51 -12.31 13.34
CA LYS A 159 -3.11 -12.94 12.06
C LYS A 159 -1.68 -12.53 11.64
N ALA A 160 -1.26 -11.32 12.00
CA ALA A 160 0.06 -10.76 11.72
C ALA A 160 1.16 -11.08 12.76
N GLU A 161 0.90 -11.90 13.81
CA GLU A 161 1.92 -12.37 14.77
C GLU A 161 3.11 -13.08 14.10
N ARG A 162 2.92 -13.60 12.89
CA ARG A 162 3.93 -14.29 12.09
C ARG A 162 4.47 -13.47 10.91
N ALA A 163 4.32 -12.14 10.95
CA ALA A 163 4.88 -11.25 9.95
C ALA A 163 6.41 -11.43 9.81
N ALA A 164 6.88 -11.42 8.56
CA ALA A 164 8.28 -11.43 8.15
C ALA A 164 8.77 -10.07 7.61
N MET A 165 7.88 -9.09 7.41
CA MET A 165 8.21 -7.72 7.01
C MET A 165 7.25 -6.70 7.64
N ASP A 166 7.59 -5.41 7.56
CA ASP A 166 6.76 -4.32 8.08
C ASP A 166 5.40 -4.26 7.36
N TYR A 167 4.37 -3.88 8.10
CA TYR A 167 3.01 -3.80 7.58
C TYR A 167 2.21 -2.66 8.24
N GLY A 168 1.07 -2.35 7.64
CA GLY A 168 0.06 -1.47 8.21
C GLY A 168 -1.35 -1.97 7.92
N PHE A 169 -2.35 -1.25 8.42
CA PHE A 169 -3.76 -1.60 8.24
C PHE A 169 -4.60 -0.43 7.73
N HIS A 170 -5.43 -0.72 6.73
CA HIS A 170 -6.65 0.01 6.41
C HIS A 170 -7.81 -0.61 7.19
N MET A 171 -8.81 0.19 7.58
CA MET A 171 -10.02 -0.33 8.26
C MET A 171 -11.23 -0.28 7.33
N ALA A 172 -11.87 -1.42 7.07
CA ALA A 172 -13.11 -1.46 6.31
C ALA A 172 -14.31 -0.98 7.14
N ILE A 173 -15.18 -0.18 6.51
CA ILE A 173 -16.45 0.31 7.08
C ILE A 173 -17.59 -0.32 6.28
N THR A 174 -18.16 -1.40 6.85
CA THR A 174 -19.17 -2.27 6.22
C THR A 174 -20.60 -1.97 6.69
N ARG A 175 -20.75 -1.08 7.68
CA ARG A 175 -22.00 -0.56 8.24
C ARG A 175 -21.72 0.80 8.88
N TRP A 176 -22.77 1.54 9.24
CA TRP A 176 -22.63 2.83 9.91
C TRP A 176 -23.58 2.95 11.12
N ASP A 177 -23.03 3.37 12.26
CA ASP A 177 -23.75 3.83 13.44
C ASP A 177 -22.80 4.68 14.33
N GLU A 178 -23.31 5.20 15.44
CA GLU A 178 -22.49 5.96 16.41
C GLU A 178 -21.37 5.13 17.07
N THR A 179 -21.51 3.80 17.13
CA THR A 179 -20.44 2.93 17.65
C THR A 179 -19.29 2.89 16.65
N VAL A 180 -19.57 2.71 15.36
CA VAL A 180 -18.57 2.79 14.28
C VAL A 180 -17.92 4.17 14.24
N SER A 181 -18.71 5.25 14.34
CA SER A 181 -18.20 6.63 14.43
C SER A 181 -17.20 6.80 15.58
N ARG A 182 -17.49 6.26 16.77
CA ARG A 182 -16.58 6.29 17.92
C ARG A 182 -15.35 5.40 17.73
N GLU A 183 -15.53 4.17 17.24
CA GLU A 183 -14.42 3.25 17.00
C GLU A 183 -13.44 3.78 15.94
N MET A 184 -13.91 4.51 14.92
CA MET A 184 -13.02 5.21 13.97
C MET A 184 -12.08 6.20 14.67
N GLU A 185 -12.50 6.84 15.78
CA GLU A 185 -11.60 7.72 16.54
C GLU A 185 -10.50 6.93 17.24
N ILE A 186 -10.84 5.77 17.81
CA ILE A 186 -9.89 4.84 18.45
C ILE A 186 -8.89 4.35 17.40
N MET A 187 -9.36 3.96 16.22
CA MET A 187 -8.50 3.51 15.12
C MET A 187 -7.46 4.57 14.71
N VAL A 188 -7.86 5.85 14.64
CA VAL A 188 -6.94 6.96 14.32
C VAL A 188 -6.02 7.32 15.49
N LYS A 189 -6.59 7.56 16.67
CA LYS A 189 -5.87 8.15 17.82
C LYS A 189 -5.00 7.15 18.58
N GLU A 190 -5.38 5.87 18.60
CA GLU A 190 -4.74 4.85 19.43
C GLU A 190 -4.10 3.71 18.61
N LYS A 191 -4.59 3.44 17.38
CA LYS A 191 -4.14 2.31 16.55
C LYS A 191 -3.37 2.71 15.29
N GLY A 192 -3.15 4.01 15.06
CA GLY A 192 -2.35 4.51 13.93
C GLY A 192 -3.00 4.38 12.54
N ILE A 193 -4.27 3.99 12.45
CA ILE A 193 -4.98 3.84 11.17
C ILE A 193 -5.47 5.19 10.68
N ASN A 194 -4.96 5.64 9.52
CA ASN A 194 -5.33 6.92 8.91
C ASN A 194 -6.21 6.76 7.66
N SER A 195 -6.72 5.56 7.36
CA SER A 195 -7.38 5.25 6.09
C SER A 195 -8.51 4.23 6.25
N PHE A 196 -9.67 4.55 5.66
CA PHE A 196 -10.93 3.82 5.87
C PHE A 196 -11.57 3.40 4.55
N LYS A 197 -11.91 2.12 4.40
CA LYS A 197 -12.37 1.51 3.15
C LYS A 197 -13.88 1.30 3.14
N PHE A 198 -14.55 1.95 2.20
CA PHE A 198 -15.99 1.84 1.96
C PHE A 198 -16.25 1.03 0.68
N PHE A 199 -17.40 0.36 0.59
CA PHE A 199 -17.78 -0.46 -0.56
C PHE A 199 -19.11 0.04 -1.15
N LEU A 200 -19.10 0.35 -2.45
CA LEU A 200 -20.31 0.71 -3.21
C LEU A 200 -20.93 -0.49 -3.94
N ALA A 201 -20.29 -1.66 -3.82
CA ALA A 201 -20.72 -2.95 -4.34
C ALA A 201 -20.84 -4.00 -3.23
N TYR A 202 -21.07 -5.27 -3.59
CA TYR A 202 -21.39 -6.36 -2.66
C TYR A 202 -22.71 -6.14 -1.91
N LYS A 203 -23.78 -5.91 -2.69
CA LYS A 203 -25.15 -5.70 -2.19
C LYS A 203 -25.57 -6.82 -1.24
N GLY A 204 -26.08 -6.45 -0.07
CA GLY A 204 -26.48 -7.40 0.98
C GLY A 204 -25.33 -7.95 1.84
N SER A 205 -24.08 -7.50 1.64
CA SER A 205 -22.92 -7.90 2.45
C SER A 205 -22.08 -6.72 2.93
N LEU A 206 -21.35 -6.04 2.04
CA LEU A 206 -20.44 -4.94 2.39
C LEU A 206 -20.93 -3.56 1.90
N MET A 207 -21.91 -3.54 0.99
CA MET A 207 -22.40 -2.32 0.35
C MET A 207 -23.00 -1.34 1.35
N ILE A 208 -22.57 -0.08 1.27
CA ILE A 208 -23.22 1.04 1.97
C ILE A 208 -23.97 1.95 0.99
N SER A 209 -25.00 2.63 1.48
CA SER A 209 -25.72 3.66 0.72
C SER A 209 -24.95 4.99 0.70
N ASP A 210 -25.31 5.88 -0.23
CA ASP A 210 -24.74 7.24 -0.32
C ASP A 210 -24.94 8.04 0.97
N GLU A 211 -26.04 7.83 1.70
CA GLU A 211 -26.32 8.42 3.01
C GLU A 211 -25.23 8.05 4.03
N LEU A 212 -24.94 6.75 4.16
CA LEU A 212 -23.92 6.26 5.10
C LEU A 212 -22.50 6.60 4.62
N LEU A 213 -22.27 6.64 3.31
CA LEU A 213 -21.00 7.10 2.72
C LEU A 213 -20.73 8.57 3.06
N LEU A 214 -21.75 9.43 3.03
CA LEU A 214 -21.62 10.84 3.41
C LEU A 214 -21.24 11.01 4.89
N GLU A 215 -21.84 10.24 5.80
CA GLU A 215 -21.43 10.25 7.21
C GLU A 215 -20.00 9.72 7.41
N GLY A 216 -19.64 8.62 6.74
CA GLY A 216 -18.28 8.10 6.71
C GLY A 216 -17.25 9.13 6.20
N PHE A 217 -17.57 9.86 5.13
CA PHE A 217 -16.72 10.92 4.59
C PHE A 217 -16.59 12.12 5.52
N LYS A 218 -17.70 12.57 6.15
CA LYS A 218 -17.67 13.63 7.17
C LYS A 218 -16.77 13.24 8.34
N LYS A 219 -16.88 11.99 8.80
CA LYS A 219 -16.05 11.48 9.89
C LYS A 219 -14.58 11.39 9.50
N CYS A 220 -14.25 10.82 8.34
CA CYS A 220 -12.88 10.78 7.83
C CYS A 220 -12.26 12.18 7.80
N LYS A 221 -12.98 13.17 7.26
CA LYS A 221 -12.56 14.58 7.25
C LYS A 221 -12.31 15.13 8.65
N SER A 222 -13.22 14.86 9.61
CA SER A 222 -13.08 15.33 10.99
C SER A 222 -11.86 14.75 11.73
N LEU A 223 -11.41 13.56 11.32
CA LEU A 223 -10.26 12.86 11.89
C LEU A 223 -8.96 13.09 11.10
N GLY A 224 -9.00 13.80 9.98
CA GLY A 224 -7.84 13.92 9.07
C GLY A 224 -7.50 12.62 8.33
N ALA A 225 -8.43 11.65 8.28
CA ALA A 225 -8.24 10.34 7.66
C ALA A 225 -8.67 10.33 6.18
N LEU A 226 -8.09 9.41 5.41
CA LEU A 226 -8.32 9.23 3.97
C LEU A 226 -9.44 8.20 3.72
N PRO A 227 -10.60 8.60 3.19
CA PRO A 227 -11.60 7.65 2.73
C PRO A 227 -11.14 6.98 1.42
N MET A 228 -11.32 5.66 1.36
CA MET A 228 -11.01 4.80 0.22
C MET A 228 -12.30 4.14 -0.26
N VAL A 229 -12.51 3.99 -1.57
CA VAL A 229 -13.74 3.39 -2.13
C VAL A 229 -13.45 2.24 -3.09
N HIS A 230 -14.08 1.08 -2.84
CA HIS A 230 -14.35 0.11 -3.91
C HIS A 230 -15.57 0.61 -4.69
N ALA A 231 -15.35 1.01 -5.93
CA ALA A 231 -16.31 1.75 -6.74
C ALA A 231 -16.82 0.93 -7.93
N GLU A 232 -17.75 0.01 -7.70
CA GLU A 232 -18.69 -0.50 -8.72
C GLU A 232 -20.13 -0.19 -8.26
N ASN A 233 -21.08 -0.01 -9.17
CA ASN A 233 -22.48 0.20 -8.80
C ASN A 233 -23.13 -1.12 -8.32
N GLY A 234 -23.23 -1.33 -7.00
CA GLY A 234 -23.68 -2.58 -6.41
C GLY A 234 -25.08 -3.05 -6.80
N ASP A 235 -26.01 -2.12 -7.05
CA ASP A 235 -27.37 -2.45 -7.49
C ASP A 235 -27.37 -2.98 -8.93
N ALA A 236 -26.68 -2.29 -9.84
CA ALA A 236 -26.57 -2.67 -11.24
C ALA A 236 -25.70 -3.93 -11.44
N VAL A 237 -24.66 -4.13 -10.61
CA VAL A 237 -23.88 -5.38 -10.59
C VAL A 237 -24.75 -6.56 -10.16
N PHE A 238 -25.56 -6.40 -9.10
CA PHE A 238 -26.46 -7.45 -8.63
C PHE A 238 -27.53 -7.83 -9.67
N GLU A 239 -28.08 -6.84 -10.36
CA GLU A 239 -29.02 -7.08 -11.46
C GLU A 239 -28.34 -7.73 -12.68
N GLY A 240 -27.13 -7.29 -13.02
CA GLY A 240 -26.30 -7.92 -14.05
C GLY A 240 -26.01 -9.39 -13.74
N GLN A 241 -25.73 -9.74 -12.48
CA GLN A 241 -25.46 -11.11 -12.04
C GLN A 241 -26.68 -12.02 -12.25
N LYS A 242 -27.87 -11.58 -11.82
CA LYS A 242 -29.12 -12.32 -12.10
C LYS A 242 -29.32 -12.54 -13.59
N ARG A 243 -29.18 -11.46 -14.37
CA ARG A 243 -29.38 -11.51 -15.83
C ARG A 243 -28.45 -12.51 -16.51
N MET A 244 -27.18 -12.62 -16.07
CA MET A 244 -26.27 -13.64 -16.64
C MET A 244 -26.74 -15.05 -16.31
N ILE A 245 -27.14 -15.30 -15.05
CA ILE A 245 -27.67 -16.61 -14.61
C ILE A 245 -28.98 -16.97 -15.36
N GLU A 246 -29.89 -16.01 -15.53
CA GLU A 246 -31.15 -16.19 -16.28
C GLU A 246 -30.92 -16.48 -17.77
N LEU A 247 -29.83 -15.97 -18.35
CA LEU A 247 -29.39 -16.29 -19.72
C LEU A 247 -28.61 -17.62 -19.81
N GLY A 248 -28.42 -18.34 -18.70
CA GLY A 248 -27.63 -19.57 -18.64
C GLY A 248 -26.12 -19.37 -18.68
N ILE A 249 -25.63 -18.13 -18.52
CA ILE A 249 -24.21 -17.77 -18.52
C ILE A 249 -23.69 -17.90 -17.08
N THR A 250 -23.18 -19.08 -16.75
CA THR A 250 -22.70 -19.42 -15.39
C THR A 250 -21.18 -19.63 -15.30
N GLY A 251 -20.43 -19.39 -16.38
CA GLY A 251 -18.96 -19.46 -16.38
C GLY A 251 -18.29 -18.16 -15.92
N PRO A 252 -16.95 -18.13 -15.83
CA PRO A 252 -16.19 -16.96 -15.41
C PRO A 252 -16.39 -15.72 -16.31
N GLU A 253 -16.70 -15.91 -17.59
CA GLU A 253 -17.09 -14.84 -18.52
C GLU A 253 -18.35 -14.08 -18.05
N GLY A 254 -19.30 -14.79 -17.44
CA GLY A 254 -20.49 -14.20 -16.83
C GLY A 254 -20.17 -13.20 -15.72
N HIS A 255 -19.08 -13.41 -14.98
CA HIS A 255 -18.67 -12.46 -13.93
C HIS A 255 -18.16 -11.13 -14.50
N ALA A 256 -17.52 -11.11 -15.67
CA ALA A 256 -17.15 -9.86 -16.34
C ALA A 256 -18.36 -9.19 -17.02
N LEU A 257 -19.19 -9.98 -17.70
CA LEU A 257 -20.41 -9.51 -18.36
C LEU A 257 -21.44 -8.93 -17.38
N SER A 258 -21.49 -9.40 -16.12
CA SER A 258 -22.39 -8.88 -15.09
C SER A 258 -22.05 -7.45 -14.62
N ARG A 259 -20.86 -6.93 -14.94
CA ARG A 259 -20.33 -5.69 -14.37
C ARG A 259 -19.50 -4.88 -15.40
N PRO A 260 -20.11 -4.39 -16.50
CA PRO A 260 -19.39 -3.64 -17.52
C PRO A 260 -18.70 -2.39 -16.93
N PRO A 261 -17.62 -1.89 -17.55
CA PRO A 261 -16.78 -0.82 -16.98
C PRO A 261 -17.54 0.48 -16.69
N ALA A 262 -18.65 0.75 -17.39
CA ALA A 262 -19.56 1.85 -17.08
C ALA A 262 -20.08 1.85 -15.63
N LEU A 263 -20.22 0.68 -14.98
CA LEU A 263 -20.63 0.58 -13.57
C LEU A 263 -19.51 0.97 -12.58
N GLU A 264 -18.25 0.79 -12.99
CA GLU A 264 -17.07 1.25 -12.26
C GLU A 264 -16.91 2.78 -12.42
N GLY A 265 -17.10 3.27 -13.66
CA GLY A 265 -17.15 4.69 -13.98
C GLY A 265 -18.24 5.46 -13.21
N GLU A 266 -19.47 4.95 -13.18
CA GLU A 266 -20.59 5.56 -12.42
C GLU A 266 -20.26 5.69 -10.93
N ALA A 267 -19.88 4.58 -10.28
CA ALA A 267 -19.64 4.58 -8.85
C ALA A 267 -18.42 5.46 -8.48
N THR A 268 -17.40 5.49 -9.34
CA THR A 268 -16.25 6.40 -9.22
C THR A 268 -16.69 7.86 -9.33
N SER A 269 -17.46 8.18 -10.36
CA SER A 269 -18.06 9.50 -10.62
C SER A 269 -18.89 10.01 -9.43
N ARG A 270 -19.71 9.15 -8.85
CA ARG A 270 -20.56 9.43 -7.68
C ARG A 270 -19.75 9.62 -6.40
N ALA A 271 -18.83 8.71 -6.08
CA ALA A 271 -17.96 8.82 -4.91
C ALA A 271 -17.15 10.12 -4.91
N ILE A 272 -16.59 10.48 -6.07
CA ILE A 272 -15.85 11.74 -6.29
C ILE A 272 -16.73 12.97 -5.99
N ARG A 273 -17.98 13.00 -6.48
CA ARG A 273 -18.90 14.12 -6.24
C ARG A 273 -19.28 14.25 -4.77
N LEU A 274 -19.53 13.14 -4.09
CA LEU A 274 -19.87 13.12 -2.66
C LEU A 274 -18.66 13.52 -1.78
N ALA A 275 -17.45 13.07 -2.11
CA ALA A 275 -16.23 13.51 -1.45
C ALA A 275 -15.94 15.01 -1.68
N GLY A 276 -16.19 15.50 -2.90
CA GLY A 276 -16.11 16.92 -3.25
C GLY A 276 -17.12 17.78 -2.48
N PHE A 277 -18.35 17.32 -2.32
CA PHE A 277 -19.40 17.98 -1.52
C PHE A 277 -19.01 18.07 -0.03
N VAL A 278 -18.47 16.99 0.55
CA VAL A 278 -17.94 16.99 1.92
C VAL A 278 -16.63 17.80 2.03
N ASN A 279 -15.94 18.05 0.92
CA ASN A 279 -14.59 18.60 0.84
C ASN A 279 -13.59 17.77 1.68
N THR A 280 -13.45 16.49 1.29
CA THR A 280 -12.48 15.52 1.81
C THR A 280 -11.68 14.94 0.63
N PRO A 281 -10.38 14.57 0.77
CA PRO A 281 -9.70 13.79 -0.27
C PRO A 281 -10.37 12.42 -0.47
N LEU A 282 -10.15 11.78 -1.61
CA LEU A 282 -10.68 10.46 -1.91
C LEU A 282 -9.62 9.57 -2.57
N TYR A 283 -9.57 8.30 -2.17
CA TYR A 283 -8.73 7.27 -2.79
C TYR A 283 -9.61 6.21 -3.47
N VAL A 284 -9.54 6.10 -4.80
CA VAL A 284 -10.24 5.06 -5.56
C VAL A 284 -9.27 3.90 -5.72
N VAL A 285 -9.54 2.79 -5.01
CA VAL A 285 -8.73 1.56 -5.09
C VAL A 285 -8.95 0.84 -6.42
N HIS A 286 -8.03 -0.07 -6.78
CA HIS A 286 -8.13 -1.04 -7.88
C HIS A 286 -8.90 -0.53 -9.12
N VAL A 287 -8.39 0.54 -9.72
CA VAL A 287 -8.98 1.13 -10.94
C VAL A 287 -8.62 0.25 -12.12
N MET A 288 -9.65 -0.34 -12.76
CA MET A 288 -9.51 -1.34 -13.82
C MET A 288 -9.94 -0.82 -15.19
N SER A 289 -10.77 0.24 -15.23
CA SER A 289 -11.40 0.74 -16.46
C SER A 289 -10.94 2.12 -16.92
N ILE A 290 -11.22 2.43 -18.19
CA ILE A 290 -11.04 3.75 -18.78
C ILE A 290 -12.08 4.71 -18.20
N ASP A 291 -13.32 4.23 -18.04
CA ASP A 291 -14.46 4.95 -17.50
C ASP A 291 -14.17 5.54 -16.11
N ALA A 292 -13.61 4.73 -15.20
CA ALA A 292 -13.18 5.20 -13.89
C ALA A 292 -11.92 6.09 -13.96
N MET A 293 -10.97 5.77 -14.85
CA MET A 293 -9.78 6.61 -15.10
C MET A 293 -10.17 8.02 -15.55
N GLU A 294 -11.11 8.17 -16.47
CA GLU A 294 -11.54 9.44 -17.03
C GLU A 294 -12.29 10.32 -16.02
N GLU A 295 -13.12 9.74 -15.15
CA GLU A 295 -13.78 10.50 -14.08
C GLU A 295 -12.76 10.96 -13.01
N ILE A 296 -11.74 10.15 -12.69
CA ILE A 296 -10.61 10.60 -11.85
C ILE A 296 -9.84 11.72 -12.60
N ALA A 297 -9.57 11.57 -13.91
CA ALA A 297 -8.91 12.57 -14.78
C ALA A 297 -9.58 13.93 -14.73
N LYS A 298 -10.88 13.94 -14.94
CA LYS A 298 -11.76 15.10 -14.85
C LYS A 298 -11.74 15.74 -13.46
N ALA A 299 -11.85 14.93 -12.41
CA ALA A 299 -11.82 15.40 -11.02
C ALA A 299 -10.50 16.11 -10.67
N ARG A 300 -9.36 15.45 -10.92
CA ARG A 300 -8.02 16.01 -10.65
C ARG A 300 -7.73 17.24 -11.52
N LYS A 301 -8.16 17.26 -12.79
CA LYS A 301 -8.08 18.45 -13.67
C LYS A 301 -8.92 19.63 -13.15
N SER A 302 -10.03 19.36 -12.46
CA SER A 302 -10.85 20.38 -11.78
C SER A 302 -10.31 20.81 -10.40
N GLY A 303 -9.13 20.31 -9.99
CA GLY A 303 -8.49 20.64 -8.71
C GLY A 303 -8.96 19.81 -7.51
N GLN A 304 -9.82 18.80 -7.71
CA GLN A 304 -10.26 17.93 -6.62
C GLN A 304 -9.14 16.97 -6.17
N LYS A 305 -9.05 16.74 -4.86
CA LYS A 305 -8.04 15.89 -4.23
C LYS A 305 -8.40 14.40 -4.32
N VAL A 306 -8.47 13.89 -5.54
CA VAL A 306 -8.69 12.46 -5.80
C VAL A 306 -7.34 11.78 -6.09
N ILE A 307 -7.20 10.54 -5.64
CA ILE A 307 -6.13 9.60 -5.95
C ILE A 307 -6.79 8.36 -6.56
N GLY A 308 -6.15 7.77 -7.56
CA GLY A 308 -6.53 6.46 -8.07
C GLY A 308 -5.34 5.50 -8.02
N GLU A 309 -5.67 4.23 -7.86
CA GLU A 309 -4.74 3.11 -7.72
C GLU A 309 -5.06 2.05 -8.77
N PRO A 310 -4.42 2.05 -9.94
CA PRO A 310 -4.44 0.90 -10.83
C PRO A 310 -3.65 -0.27 -10.24
N VAL A 311 -4.15 -1.48 -10.42
CA VAL A 311 -3.46 -2.73 -10.02
C VAL A 311 -2.72 -3.36 -11.19
N VAL A 312 -1.62 -4.07 -10.91
CA VAL A 312 -0.78 -4.67 -11.97
C VAL A 312 -1.57 -5.57 -12.92
N SER A 313 -2.54 -6.32 -12.41
CA SER A 313 -3.43 -7.16 -13.23
C SER A 313 -4.19 -6.32 -14.27
N GLY A 314 -4.71 -5.15 -13.90
CA GLY A 314 -5.35 -4.20 -14.81
C GLY A 314 -4.38 -3.54 -15.80
N LEU A 315 -3.10 -3.44 -15.47
CA LEU A 315 -2.08 -2.91 -16.39
C LEU A 315 -1.65 -3.93 -17.45
N VAL A 316 -1.42 -5.19 -17.06
CA VAL A 316 -0.67 -6.16 -17.87
C VAL A 316 -1.50 -7.33 -18.42
N LEU A 317 -2.70 -7.57 -17.87
CA LEU A 317 -3.65 -8.56 -18.36
C LEU A 317 -4.78 -7.87 -19.12
N ASN A 318 -5.54 -8.67 -19.87
CA ASN A 318 -6.83 -8.28 -20.43
C ASN A 318 -7.81 -9.45 -20.22
N ASP A 319 -9.08 -9.18 -20.41
CA ASP A 319 -10.17 -10.07 -20.00
C ASP A 319 -10.25 -11.38 -20.78
N THR A 320 -9.68 -11.49 -22.00
CA THR A 320 -9.79 -12.66 -22.91
C THR A 320 -9.55 -14.03 -22.27
N VAL A 321 -8.74 -14.11 -21.21
CA VAL A 321 -8.51 -15.32 -20.39
C VAL A 321 -9.76 -15.86 -19.69
N LEU A 322 -10.79 -15.03 -19.44
CA LEU A 322 -12.07 -15.43 -18.87
C LEU A 322 -12.97 -16.19 -19.87
N TRP A 323 -12.61 -16.18 -21.16
CA TRP A 323 -13.29 -16.92 -22.24
C TRP A 323 -12.57 -18.24 -22.57
N ASP A 324 -11.62 -18.68 -21.76
CA ASP A 324 -10.96 -19.98 -21.92
C ASP A 324 -11.99 -21.12 -21.73
N PRO A 325 -12.02 -22.13 -22.62
CA PRO A 325 -12.95 -23.26 -22.50
C PRO A 325 -12.71 -24.13 -21.27
N ASP A 326 -11.52 -24.10 -20.65
CA ASP A 326 -11.28 -24.71 -19.35
C ASP A 326 -11.70 -23.76 -18.21
N PHE A 327 -12.76 -24.15 -17.51
CA PHE A 327 -13.27 -23.43 -16.35
C PHE A 327 -12.19 -23.13 -15.31
N GLN A 328 -11.28 -24.08 -15.03
CA GLN A 328 -10.24 -23.88 -14.02
C GLN A 328 -9.24 -22.81 -14.44
N THR A 329 -8.90 -22.75 -15.73
CA THR A 329 -8.02 -21.73 -16.29
C THR A 329 -8.67 -20.35 -16.27
N ALA A 330 -9.93 -20.23 -16.72
CA ALA A 330 -10.66 -18.96 -16.69
C ALA A 330 -10.93 -18.46 -15.24
N ALA A 331 -11.31 -19.35 -14.32
CA ALA A 331 -11.68 -18.98 -12.95
C ALA A 331 -10.55 -18.31 -12.14
N LYS A 332 -9.28 -18.64 -12.43
CA LYS A 332 -8.09 -18.03 -11.78
C LYS A 332 -8.02 -16.51 -11.91
N PHE A 333 -8.70 -15.93 -12.91
CA PHE A 333 -8.66 -14.51 -13.24
C PHE A 333 -9.88 -13.72 -12.72
N VAL A 334 -10.81 -14.37 -12.01
CA VAL A 334 -12.01 -13.74 -11.46
C VAL A 334 -11.64 -12.82 -10.29
N MET A 335 -11.81 -11.52 -10.49
CA MET A 335 -11.60 -10.47 -9.47
C MET A 335 -12.61 -9.33 -9.64
N SER A 336 -12.78 -8.46 -8.64
CA SER A 336 -13.78 -7.36 -8.67
C SER A 336 -13.14 -6.01 -8.31
N PRO A 337 -13.15 -5.00 -9.20
CA PRO A 337 -13.64 -5.04 -10.59
C PRO A 337 -12.82 -6.03 -11.44
N PRO A 338 -13.38 -6.58 -12.51
CA PRO A 338 -12.72 -7.59 -13.32
C PRO A 338 -11.64 -6.97 -14.19
N ILE A 339 -10.71 -7.81 -14.64
CA ILE A 339 -9.83 -7.49 -15.76
C ILE A 339 -10.72 -7.10 -16.96
N ARG A 340 -10.29 -6.13 -17.76
CA ARG A 340 -11.08 -5.50 -18.82
C ARG A 340 -10.56 -5.83 -20.22
N ALA A 341 -11.36 -5.52 -21.23
CA ALA A 341 -11.05 -5.71 -22.64
C ALA A 341 -9.70 -5.11 -23.07
N PRO A 342 -9.07 -5.64 -24.13
CA PRO A 342 -7.86 -5.07 -24.71
C PRO A 342 -7.98 -3.56 -24.96
N GLY A 343 -6.96 -2.81 -24.54
CA GLY A 343 -6.92 -1.34 -24.61
C GLY A 343 -6.97 -0.66 -23.23
N HIS A 344 -7.77 -1.19 -22.29
CA HIS A 344 -7.89 -0.62 -20.95
C HIS A 344 -6.54 -0.53 -20.21
N GLY A 345 -5.78 -1.63 -20.15
CA GLY A 345 -4.46 -1.63 -19.51
C GLY A 345 -3.45 -0.69 -20.15
N LYS A 346 -3.56 -0.39 -21.45
CA LYS A 346 -2.71 0.60 -22.12
C LYS A 346 -3.08 2.04 -21.77
N ALA A 347 -4.36 2.33 -21.57
CA ALA A 347 -4.80 3.62 -21.05
C ALA A 347 -4.32 3.83 -19.60
N LEU A 348 -4.44 2.81 -18.74
CA LEU A 348 -3.95 2.86 -17.36
C LEU A 348 -2.42 3.02 -17.28
N GLN A 349 -1.65 2.35 -18.15
CA GLN A 349 -0.20 2.58 -18.29
C GLN A 349 0.13 4.04 -18.64
N ALA A 350 -0.59 4.64 -19.58
CA ALA A 350 -0.41 6.04 -19.98
C ALA A 350 -0.82 7.06 -18.89
N ALA A 351 -1.83 6.73 -18.08
CA ALA A 351 -2.19 7.54 -16.91
C ALA A 351 -1.11 7.44 -15.80
N LEU A 352 -0.53 6.27 -15.55
CA LEU A 352 0.60 6.15 -14.62
C LEU A 352 1.83 6.95 -15.08
N SER A 353 2.16 6.92 -16.37
CA SER A 353 3.34 7.62 -16.90
C SER A 353 3.21 9.14 -16.87
N THR A 354 2.00 9.68 -17.01
CA THR A 354 1.74 11.13 -16.89
C THR A 354 1.73 11.63 -15.43
N GLY A 355 2.08 10.78 -14.44
CA GLY A 355 1.99 11.10 -13.02
C GLY A 355 0.54 11.30 -12.54
N PHE A 356 -0.42 10.84 -13.35
CA PHE A 356 -1.83 11.04 -13.10
C PHE A 356 -2.30 10.16 -11.94
N TYR A 357 -1.89 8.89 -11.97
CA TYR A 357 -1.93 7.96 -10.84
C TYR A 357 -0.65 8.02 -10.01
N ARG A 358 -0.79 7.75 -8.71
CA ARG A 358 0.29 7.92 -7.73
C ARG A 358 0.86 6.60 -7.20
N CYS A 359 0.07 5.54 -7.11
CA CYS A 359 0.56 4.23 -6.67
C CYS A 359 0.07 3.11 -7.60
N CYS A 360 0.82 2.02 -7.68
CA CYS A 360 0.39 0.75 -8.28
C CYS A 360 0.57 -0.39 -7.29
N SER A 361 -0.47 -1.21 -7.14
CA SER A 361 -0.62 -2.22 -6.09
C SER A 361 -0.97 -3.61 -6.65
N HIS A 362 -1.12 -4.58 -5.74
CA HIS A 362 -1.62 -5.94 -5.93
C HIS A 362 -0.65 -6.93 -6.61
N ARG A 363 -0.68 -8.17 -6.13
CA ARG A 363 0.25 -9.29 -6.39
C ARG A 363 1.67 -9.01 -5.88
N LEU A 364 1.86 -9.35 -4.60
CA LEU A 364 3.04 -9.03 -3.78
C LEU A 364 4.40 -9.35 -4.42
N GLU A 365 4.54 -10.52 -5.06
CA GLU A 365 5.81 -11.01 -5.63
C GLU A 365 6.09 -10.45 -7.03
N GLU A 366 5.11 -10.48 -7.92
CA GLU A 366 5.33 -10.14 -9.33
C GLU A 366 5.26 -8.63 -9.61
N ARG A 367 4.67 -7.83 -8.71
CA ARG A 367 4.37 -6.40 -8.94
C ARG A 367 5.57 -5.59 -9.41
N MET A 368 6.69 -5.64 -8.69
CA MET A 368 7.89 -4.85 -9.02
C MET A 368 8.47 -5.27 -10.38
N HIS A 369 8.60 -6.58 -10.60
CA HIS A 369 9.11 -7.19 -11.82
C HIS A 369 8.25 -6.83 -13.05
N LEU A 370 6.93 -6.95 -12.94
CA LEU A 370 5.98 -6.66 -14.03
C LEU A 370 5.88 -5.17 -14.35
N VAL A 371 5.88 -4.28 -13.35
CA VAL A 371 5.87 -2.83 -13.58
C VAL A 371 7.20 -2.39 -14.20
N TRP A 372 8.33 -2.94 -13.76
CA TRP A 372 9.64 -2.66 -14.34
C TRP A 372 9.70 -3.05 -15.83
N ASP A 373 9.39 -4.30 -16.16
CA ASP A 373 9.43 -4.79 -17.54
C ASP A 373 8.40 -4.07 -18.44
N THR A 374 7.16 -3.95 -17.97
CA THR A 374 6.07 -3.36 -18.77
C THR A 374 6.28 -1.86 -19.01
N MET A 375 6.87 -1.12 -18.07
CA MET A 375 6.86 0.35 -18.09
C MET A 375 8.26 1.00 -18.15
N VAL A 376 9.28 0.45 -17.47
CA VAL A 376 10.65 1.00 -17.51
C VAL A 376 11.39 0.47 -18.73
N VAL A 377 11.40 -0.85 -18.95
CA VAL A 377 12.11 -1.47 -20.10
C VAL A 377 11.49 -1.05 -21.43
N SER A 378 10.18 -0.78 -21.48
CA SER A 378 9.51 -0.23 -22.65
C SER A 378 9.69 1.29 -22.85
N GLY A 379 10.34 1.98 -21.92
CA GLY A 379 10.56 3.43 -21.98
C GLY A 379 9.31 4.29 -21.73
N GLN A 380 8.23 3.72 -21.16
CA GLN A 380 7.03 4.49 -20.80
C GLN A 380 7.22 5.36 -19.55
N ILE A 381 8.07 4.94 -18.61
CA ILE A 381 8.41 5.70 -17.39
C ILE A 381 9.92 5.65 -17.11
N SER A 382 10.43 6.64 -16.38
CA SER A 382 11.81 6.65 -15.93
C SER A 382 12.07 5.70 -14.75
N VAL A 383 13.35 5.42 -14.45
CA VAL A 383 13.76 4.65 -13.27
C VAL A 383 13.35 5.37 -11.96
N THR A 384 13.37 6.71 -11.95
CA THR A 384 12.88 7.52 -10.83
C THR A 384 11.35 7.48 -10.70
N ASP A 385 10.61 7.41 -11.81
CA ASP A 385 9.15 7.20 -11.80
C ASP A 385 8.76 5.83 -11.27
N PHE A 386 9.56 4.79 -11.54
CA PHE A 386 9.35 3.46 -10.98
C PHE A 386 9.36 3.50 -9.45
N VAL A 387 10.38 4.11 -8.84
CA VAL A 387 10.44 4.34 -7.38
C VAL A 387 9.26 5.19 -6.90
N ARG A 388 8.91 6.24 -7.65
CA ARG A 388 7.77 7.11 -7.34
C ARG A 388 6.46 6.32 -7.20
N VAL A 389 6.12 5.46 -8.16
CA VAL A 389 4.82 4.74 -8.19
C VAL A 389 4.79 3.45 -7.38
N THR A 390 5.93 2.81 -7.11
CA THR A 390 5.98 1.54 -6.38
C THR A 390 6.25 1.67 -4.88
N SER A 391 6.79 2.80 -4.41
CA SER A 391 7.05 3.02 -2.97
C SER A 391 6.83 4.46 -2.50
N THR A 392 7.52 5.45 -3.08
CA THR A 392 7.58 6.80 -2.49
C THR A 392 6.23 7.51 -2.36
N GLU A 393 5.38 7.48 -3.40
CA GLU A 393 4.07 8.14 -3.32
C GLU A 393 3.11 7.39 -2.39
N CYS A 394 3.20 6.06 -2.30
CA CYS A 394 2.46 5.28 -1.31
C CYS A 394 2.83 5.74 0.11
N ALA A 395 4.13 5.85 0.38
CA ALA A 395 4.62 6.34 1.68
C ALA A 395 4.13 7.76 2.01
N ARG A 396 4.01 8.65 1.00
CA ARG A 396 3.46 10.00 1.18
C ARG A 396 1.96 10.00 1.43
N ILE A 397 1.20 9.18 0.70
CA ILE A 397 -0.26 9.10 0.81
C ILE A 397 -0.69 8.60 2.20
N PHE A 398 0.01 7.60 2.73
CA PHE A 398 -0.30 7.00 4.04
C PHE A 398 0.57 7.54 5.19
N ASN A 399 1.23 8.70 4.98
CA ASN A 399 1.94 9.47 6.00
C ASN A 399 3.08 8.72 6.73
N ILE A 400 3.87 7.94 5.99
CA ILE A 400 5.06 7.19 6.46
C ILE A 400 6.36 7.57 5.72
N TYR A 401 6.30 8.59 4.84
CA TYR A 401 7.48 9.19 4.21
C TYR A 401 8.12 10.25 5.14
N PRO A 402 9.47 10.35 5.25
CA PRO A 402 10.48 9.60 4.51
C PRO A 402 10.96 8.33 5.23
N ARG A 403 10.35 7.93 6.36
CA ARG A 403 10.75 6.70 7.09
C ARG A 403 10.80 5.49 6.16
N LYS A 404 9.77 5.35 5.30
CA LYS A 404 9.75 4.39 4.19
C LYS A 404 9.64 5.09 2.83
N GLY A 405 9.98 4.36 1.76
CA GLY A 405 9.91 4.84 0.38
C GLY A 405 10.98 5.89 0.02
N ALA A 406 12.11 5.92 0.73
CA ALA A 406 13.26 6.77 0.44
C ALA A 406 14.59 6.08 0.85
N ILE A 407 15.65 6.29 0.07
CA ILE A 407 17.04 6.02 0.49
C ILE A 407 17.66 7.35 0.87
N GLN A 408 17.65 7.65 2.17
CA GLN A 408 18.28 8.81 2.78
C GLN A 408 18.64 8.50 4.23
N VAL A 409 19.51 9.32 4.83
CA VAL A 409 19.89 9.16 6.25
C VAL A 409 18.65 9.27 7.15
N GLY A 410 18.51 8.32 8.09
CA GLY A 410 17.40 8.25 9.04
C GLY A 410 16.14 7.54 8.52
N SER A 411 16.13 7.04 7.28
CA SER A 411 15.08 6.13 6.79
C SER A 411 15.35 4.69 7.22
N ASP A 412 14.29 3.88 7.30
CA ASP A 412 14.39 2.43 7.47
C ASP A 412 15.18 1.83 6.29
N ALA A 413 16.00 0.81 6.54
CA ALA A 413 16.84 0.14 5.55
C ALA A 413 16.06 -0.85 4.65
N ASP A 414 14.82 -0.49 4.32
CA ASP A 414 13.95 -1.17 3.36
C ASP A 414 14.48 -0.93 1.94
N ILE A 415 15.40 -1.77 1.49
CA ILE A 415 16.14 -1.56 0.24
C ILE A 415 16.07 -2.81 -0.64
N ILE A 416 15.86 -2.59 -1.94
CA ILE A 416 16.05 -3.61 -2.99
C ILE A 416 17.29 -3.31 -3.82
N ILE A 417 17.92 -4.38 -4.30
CA ILE A 417 18.93 -4.32 -5.36
C ILE A 417 18.30 -4.91 -6.63
N LEU A 418 18.08 -4.07 -7.63
CA LEU A 418 17.48 -4.46 -8.90
C LEU A 418 18.55 -4.51 -9.98
N ASN A 419 18.77 -5.70 -10.55
CA ASN A 419 19.66 -5.90 -11.70
C ASN A 419 18.87 -5.74 -13.01
N PRO A 420 19.06 -4.65 -13.77
CA PRO A 420 18.29 -4.38 -14.98
C PRO A 420 18.65 -5.31 -16.15
N ASN A 421 19.81 -5.98 -16.08
CA ASN A 421 20.30 -6.89 -17.11
C ASN A 421 19.89 -8.34 -16.87
N SER A 422 19.46 -8.66 -15.64
CA SER A 422 18.93 -9.98 -15.28
C SER A 422 17.51 -10.18 -15.84
N SER A 423 17.15 -11.43 -16.11
CA SER A 423 15.82 -11.81 -16.60
C SER A 423 15.07 -12.62 -15.55
N PHE A 424 13.76 -12.40 -15.45
CA PHE A 424 12.86 -13.22 -14.63
C PHE A 424 11.94 -14.09 -15.49
N HIS A 425 11.41 -15.14 -14.87
CA HIS A 425 10.35 -15.99 -15.41
C HIS A 425 9.37 -16.27 -14.28
N ILE A 426 8.08 -16.05 -14.53
CA ILE A 426 7.02 -16.28 -13.53
C ILE A 426 6.41 -17.67 -13.78
N SER A 427 6.41 -18.49 -12.73
CA SER A 427 5.69 -19.77 -12.68
C SER A 427 5.28 -20.09 -11.26
N SER A 428 4.10 -20.71 -11.06
CA SER A 428 3.69 -21.22 -9.74
C SER A 428 4.61 -22.33 -9.20
N ASN A 429 5.42 -22.96 -10.05
CA ASN A 429 6.43 -23.93 -9.59
C ASN A 429 7.63 -23.29 -8.88
N SER A 430 7.78 -21.97 -8.94
CA SER A 430 8.96 -21.24 -8.41
C SER A 430 8.63 -19.94 -7.69
N HIS A 431 7.36 -19.57 -7.56
CA HIS A 431 6.93 -18.46 -6.72
C HIS A 431 6.87 -18.87 -5.23
N HIS A 432 6.66 -17.91 -4.34
CA HIS A 432 6.70 -18.10 -2.90
C HIS A 432 5.31 -18.00 -2.24
N SER A 433 4.28 -17.68 -3.03
CA SER A 433 2.87 -17.84 -2.63
C SER A 433 2.55 -19.31 -2.35
N ARG A 434 1.55 -19.53 -1.48
CA ARG A 434 0.96 -20.84 -1.19
C ARG A 434 -0.05 -21.30 -2.24
N SER A 435 -0.41 -20.46 -3.20
CA SER A 435 -1.25 -20.85 -4.33
C SER A 435 -0.53 -21.85 -5.23
N ASP A 436 -1.26 -22.78 -5.83
CA ASP A 436 -0.77 -23.68 -6.87
C ASP A 436 -0.78 -23.03 -8.28
N THR A 437 -1.22 -21.77 -8.40
CA THR A 437 -1.45 -21.10 -9.67
C THR A 437 -0.92 -19.67 -9.70
N ASN A 438 -0.59 -19.18 -10.90
CA ASN A 438 -0.20 -17.80 -11.12
C ASN A 438 -0.99 -17.18 -12.28
N VAL A 439 -1.57 -16.00 -12.09
CA VAL A 439 -2.25 -15.26 -13.18
C VAL A 439 -1.27 -14.67 -14.20
N TYR A 440 0.02 -14.74 -13.91
CA TYR A 440 1.11 -14.32 -14.79
C TYR A 440 1.97 -15.49 -15.27
N GLU A 441 1.45 -16.72 -15.17
CA GLU A 441 2.14 -17.96 -15.57
C GLU A 441 2.79 -17.84 -16.94
N GLY A 442 4.03 -18.32 -17.05
CA GLY A 442 4.76 -18.34 -18.32
C GLY A 442 5.42 -17.01 -18.71
N ARG A 443 5.07 -15.88 -18.08
CA ARG A 443 5.65 -14.57 -18.42
C ARG A 443 7.16 -14.52 -18.19
N LYS A 444 7.84 -13.73 -19.02
CA LYS A 444 9.28 -13.50 -19.00
C LYS A 444 9.54 -12.02 -19.24
N GLY A 445 10.53 -11.46 -18.56
CA GLY A 445 10.88 -10.06 -18.66
C GLY A 445 12.31 -9.78 -18.19
N LYS A 446 12.71 -8.52 -18.22
CA LYS A 446 14.00 -8.02 -17.71
C LYS A 446 13.81 -7.22 -16.43
N GLY A 447 14.89 -7.07 -15.67
CA GLY A 447 14.89 -6.41 -14.36
C GLY A 447 14.45 -7.37 -13.28
N LYS A 448 15.43 -7.92 -12.55
CA LYS A 448 15.19 -8.85 -11.45
C LYS A 448 15.69 -8.26 -10.13
N VAL A 449 14.93 -8.45 -9.06
CA VAL A 449 15.38 -8.22 -7.69
C VAL A 449 16.35 -9.36 -7.29
N GLU A 450 17.46 -9.02 -6.64
CA GLU A 450 18.56 -9.93 -6.26
C GLU A 450 18.88 -9.91 -4.77
#